data_AF-A0A1Y3KYF7-F1
#
_entry.id   AF-A0A1Y3KYF7-F1
#
_cell.length_a   1.000
_cell.length_b   1.000
_cell.length_c   1.000
_cell.angle_alpha   90.00
_cell.angle_beta   90.00
_cell.angle_gamma   90.00
#
_symmetry.space_group_name_H-M   'P 1'
#
loop_
_entity.id
_entity.type
_entity.pdbx_description
1 polymer ?
#
loop_
_entity_poly.entity_id
_entity_poly.type
_entity_poly.pdbx_seq_one_letter_code
_entity_poly.pdbx_strand_id
1 'polypeptide(L)' 'MNEQAISLLQQILDQQQKQTSLLEQITTQNLALIEALADGDDVDPEAVPLAYLDGTPVHGGR' A
#
# COMPACT_ATOMS: atom_id res chain seq x y z
N MET A 1 39.45 -4.36 17.79
CA MET A 1 38.56 -5.29 17.05
C MET A 1 37.11 -5.25 17.55
N ASN A 2 36.84 -5.24 18.87
CA ASN A 2 35.47 -5.20 19.40
C ASN A 2 34.74 -3.86 19.14
N GLU A 3 35.44 -2.73 19.27
CA GLU A 3 34.85 -1.40 19.05
C GLU A 3 34.37 -1.16 17.60
N GLN A 4 35.11 -1.70 16.62
CA GLN A 4 34.71 -1.63 15.21
C GLN A 4 33.45 -2.45 14.95
N ALA A 5 33.34 -3.64 15.58
CA ALA A 5 32.14 -4.47 15.48
C ALA A 5 30.93 -3.79 16.14
N ILE A 6 31.11 -3.17 17.31
CA ILE A 6 30.06 -2.38 17.98
C ILE A 6 29.61 -1.21 17.11
N SER A 7 30.55 -0.46 16.53
CA SER A 7 30.23 0.65 15.62
C SER A 7 29.47 0.19 14.38
N LEU A 8 29.82 -0.97 13.80
CA LEU A 8 29.11 -1.52 12.65
C LEU A 8 27.70 -1.95 13.00
N LEU A 9 27.53 -2.63 14.15
CA LEU A 9 26.21 -3.04 14.65
C LEU A 9 25.31 -1.83 14.92
N GLN A 10 25.87 -0.74 15.45
CA GLN A 10 25.13 0.51 15.67
C GLN A 10 24.64 1.09 14.33
N GLN A 11 25.50 1.14 13.31
CA GLN A 11 25.12 1.64 11.97
C GLN A 11 24.03 0.78 11.33
N ILE A 12 24.12 -0.54 11.48
CA ILE A 12 23.10 -1.47 10.97
C ILE A 12 21.78 -1.23 11.69
N LEU A 13 21.79 -1.08 13.02
CA LEU A 13 20.58 -0.80 13.81
C LEU A 13 19.93 0.52 13.38
N ASP A 14 20.71 1.59 13.23
CA ASP A 14 20.21 2.88 12.77
C ASP A 14 19.58 2.78 11.37
N GLN A 15 20.18 2.00 10.48
CA GLN A 15 19.65 1.79 9.14
C GLN A 15 18.37 0.94 9.16
N GLN A 16 18.29 -0.08 10.02
CA GLN A 16 17.08 -0.88 10.22
C GLN A 16 15.94 -0.01 10.76
N GLN A 17 16.20 0.84 11.74
CA GLN A 17 15.18 1.76 12.28
C GLN A 17 14.66 2.72 11.20
N LYS A 18 15.54 3.27 10.36
CA LYS A 18 15.15 4.11 9.22
C LYS A 18 14.30 3.35 8.21
N GLN A 19 14.66 2.10 7.89
CA GLN A 19 13.86 1.27 6.99
C GLN A 19 12.48 0.96 7.56
N THR A 20 12.38 0.60 8.84
CA THR A 20 11.10 0.35 9.50
C THR A 20 10.22 1.60 9.49
N SER A 21 10.78 2.77 9.83
CA SER A 21 10.02 4.03 9.79
C SER A 21 9.54 4.38 8.38
N LEU A 22 10.34 4.11 7.35
CA LEU A 22 9.92 4.31 5.96
C LEU A 22 8.76 3.37 5.57
N LEU A 23 8.79 2.12 6.02
CA LEU A 23 7.69 1.18 5.77
C LEU A 23 6.39 1.64 6.43
N GLU A 24 6.46 2.14 7.68
CA GLU A 24 5.29 2.71 8.36
C GLU A 24 4.69 3.89 7.59
N GLN A 25 5.54 4.80 7.08
CA GLN A 25 5.10 5.93 6.26
C GLN A 25 4.45 5.49 4.95
N ILE A 26 4.97 4.45 4.30
CA ILE A 26 4.38 3.88 3.08
C ILE A 26 3.01 3.29 3.40
N THR A 27 2.87 2.57 4.50
CA THR A 27 1.57 2.03 4.93
C THR A 27 0.54 3.15 5.16
N THR A 28 0.93 4.24 5.83
CA THR A 28 0.04 5.40 6.02
C THR A 28 -0.36 6.04 4.69
N GLN A 29 0.57 6.23 3.77
CA GLN A 29 0.29 6.80 2.44
C GLN A 29 -0.63 5.89 1.62
N ASN A 30 -0.40 4.58 1.65
CA ASN A 30 -1.24 3.61 0.95
C ASN A 30 -2.68 3.61 1.50
N LEU A 31 -2.84 3.74 2.81
CA LEU A 31 -4.17 3.85 3.41
C LEU A 31 -4.91 5.10 2.92
N ALA A 32 -4.26 6.26 2.97
CA ALA A 32 -4.83 7.52 2.47
C ALA A 32 -5.16 7.46 0.97
N LEU A 33 -4.33 6.78 0.17
CA LEU A 33 -4.60 6.56 -1.25
C LEU A 33 -5.83 5.67 -1.47
N ILE A 34 -5.97 4.58 -0.71
CA ILE A 34 -7.14 3.70 -0.80
C ILE A 34 -8.41 4.47 -0.45
N GLU A 35 -8.38 5.27 0.63
CA GLU A 35 -9.50 6.12 1.04
C GLU A 35 -9.87 7.12 -0.06
N ALA A 36 -8.89 7.82 -0.61
CA ALA A 36 -9.11 8.79 -1.69
C ALA A 36 -9.68 8.16 -2.98
N LEU A 37 -9.30 6.92 -3.29
CA LEU A 37 -9.85 6.17 -4.43
C LEU A 37 -11.28 5.68 -4.16
N ALA A 38 -11.57 5.24 -2.92
CA ALA A 38 -12.90 4.79 -2.52
C ALA A 38 -13.92 5.94 -2.46
N ASP A 39 -13.50 7.12 -2.01
CA ASP A 39 -14.34 8.32 -1.94
C ASP A 39 -14.75 8.85 -3.34
N GLY A 40 -14.01 8.48 -4.40
CA GLY A 40 -14.27 8.93 -5.78
C GLY A 40 -15.34 8.13 -6.52
N ASP A 41 -15.73 6.98 -5.99
CA ASP A 41 -16.70 6.06 -6.60
C ASP A 41 -18.08 6.24 -5.93
N ASP A 42 -18.85 7.23 -6.40
CA ASP A 42 -20.31 7.37 -6.15
C ASP A 42 -21.09 6.28 -6.91
N VAL A 43 -20.55 5.06 -6.90
CA VAL A 43 -21.08 3.90 -7.62
C VAL A 43 -22.13 3.27 -6.72
N ASP A 44 -23.36 3.20 -7.22
CA ASP A 44 -24.45 2.49 -6.57
C ASP A 44 -23.97 1.05 -6.24
N PRO A 45 -23.92 0.64 -4.96
CA PRO A 45 -23.44 -0.68 -4.57
C PRO A 45 -24.32 -1.81 -5.15
N GLU A 46 -25.54 -1.49 -5.61
CA GLU A 46 -26.45 -2.41 -6.29
C GLU A 46 -26.34 -2.35 -7.83
N ALA A 47 -25.47 -1.50 -8.38
CA ALA A 47 -25.25 -1.43 -9.82
C ALA A 47 -24.69 -2.76 -10.34
N VAL A 48 -25.33 -3.31 -11.36
CA VAL A 48 -24.88 -4.55 -11.99
C VAL A 48 -23.57 -4.28 -12.74
N PRO A 49 -22.48 -5.02 -12.47
CA PRO A 49 -21.23 -4.86 -13.20
C PRO A 49 -21.41 -5.16 -14.69
N LEU A 50 -21.00 -4.24 -15.56
CA LEU A 50 -21.14 -4.39 -17.02
C LEU A 50 -19.93 -5.07 -17.67
N ALA A 51 -18.78 -5.08 -16.98
CA ALA A 51 -17.55 -5.70 -17.43
C ALA A 51 -16.80 -6.35 -16.25
N TYR A 52 -16.05 -7.40 -16.54
CA TYR A 52 -15.06 -8.00 -15.64
C TYR A 52 -13.85 -7.07 -15.46
N LEU A 53 -12.98 -7.38 -14.50
CA LEU A 53 -11.79 -6.57 -14.21
C LEU A 53 -10.80 -6.47 -15.37
N ASP A 54 -10.83 -7.42 -16.31
CA ASP A 54 -10.03 -7.41 -17.54
C ASP A 54 -10.69 -6.61 -18.68
N GLY A 55 -11.86 -6.03 -18.44
CA GLY A 55 -12.65 -5.28 -19.42
C GLY A 55 -13.55 -6.14 -20.30
N THR A 56 -13.54 -7.47 -20.16
CA THR A 56 -14.46 -8.35 -20.90
C THR A 56 -15.90 -8.07 -20.46
N PRO A 57 -16.88 -7.93 -21.37
CA PRO A 57 -18.26 -7.66 -20.98
C PRO A 57 -18.90 -8.82 -20.23
N VAL A 58 -19.73 -8.52 -19.24
CA VAL A 58 -20.54 -9.54 -18.54
C VAL A 58 -21.72 -9.93 -19.41
N HIS A 59 -21.84 -11.21 -19.75
CA HIS A 59 -22.96 -11.71 -20.54
C HIS A 59 -24.27 -11.63 -19.74
N GLY A 60 -25.18 -10.74 -20.16
CA GLY A 60 -26.52 -10.62 -19.58
C GLY A 60 -26.76 -9.37 -18.72
N GLY A 61 -25.78 -8.46 -18.59
CA GLY A 61 -26.02 -7.13 -18.01
C GLY A 61 -26.94 -6.32 -18.94
N ARG A 62 -28.12 -5.94 -18.45
CA ARG A 62 -29.08 -5.05 -19.12
C ARG A 62 -29.06 -3.68 -18.47
#